data_AF-A0A537HM77-F1
#
_entry.id   AF-A0A537HM77-F1
#
_cell.length_a   1.000
_cell.length_b   1.000
_cell.length_c   1.000
_cell.angle_alpha   90.00
_cell.angle_beta   90.00
_cell.angle_gamma   90.00
#
_symmetry.space_group_name_H-M   'P 1'
#
loop_
_entity.id
_entity.type
_entity.pdbx_description
1 polymer ?
#
loop_
_entity_poly.entity_id
_entity_poly.type
_entity_poly.pdbx_seq_one_letter_code
_entity_poly.pdbx_strand_id
1 'polypeptide(L)'
;MALYWAEGVVFLADFVEPEALPDEYVKGKIYASNVSHAPMSKYSNLIRVGNMEVPVIDVSSNIALRDLAQWIRENHQSASDKS
;
A
#
# COMPACT_ATOMS: atom_id res chain seq x y z
N MET A 1 -10.29 -8.15 1.75
CA MET A 1 -9.00 -7.81 1.12
C MET A 1 -9.19 -6.52 0.34
N ALA A 2 -8.40 -5.49 0.62
CA ALA A 2 -8.43 -4.23 -0.10
C ALA A 2 -7.01 -3.86 -0.49
N LEU A 3 -6.86 -3.19 -1.63
CA LEU A 3 -5.60 -2.59 -2.03
C LEU A 3 -5.55 -1.14 -1.56
N TYR A 4 -4.36 -0.65 -1.28
CA TYR A 4 -4.12 0.73 -0.88
C TYR A 4 -3.40 1.45 -2.00
N TRP A 5 -3.77 2.72 -2.24
CA TRP A 5 -3.13 3.54 -3.24
C TRP A 5 -2.71 4.88 -2.66
N ALA A 6 -1.47 5.28 -2.93
CA ALA A 6 -0.96 6.62 -2.70
C ALA A 6 0.30 6.81 -3.56
N GLU A 7 0.68 8.06 -3.83
CA GLU A 7 1.97 8.39 -4.45
C GLU A 7 2.26 7.67 -5.79
N GLY A 8 1.22 7.26 -6.52
CA GLY A 8 1.36 6.55 -7.80
C GLY A 8 1.72 5.07 -7.66
N VAL A 9 1.49 4.48 -6.49
CA VAL A 9 1.76 3.08 -6.17
C VAL A 9 0.51 2.45 -5.58
N VAL A 10 0.20 1.22 -6.00
CA VAL A 10 -0.78 0.37 -5.34
C VAL A 10 -0.05 -0.70 -4.53
N PHE A 11 -0.51 -0.98 -3.32
CA PHE A 11 0.09 -1.99 -2.47
C PHE A 11 -0.94 -2.76 -1.64
N LEU A 12 -0.60 -4.00 -1.31
CA LEU A 12 -1.25 -4.86 -0.34
C LEU A 12 -0.28 -5.02 0.82
N ALA A 13 -0.74 -4.80 2.05
CA ALA A 13 0.07 -4.94 3.24
C ALA A 13 -0.67 -5.81 4.26
N ASP A 14 0.01 -6.84 4.76
CA ASP A 14 -0.49 -7.66 5.86
C ASP A 14 -0.06 -7.02 7.18
N PHE A 15 -0.90 -6.10 7.67
CA PHE A 15 -0.67 -5.39 8.92
C PHE A 15 -0.70 -6.33 10.12
N VAL A 16 0.21 -6.08 11.05
CA VAL A 16 0.23 -6.73 12.35
C VAL A 16 -0.89 -6.12 13.19
N GLU A 17 -1.75 -6.97 13.74
CA GLU A 17 -2.85 -6.55 14.61
C GLU A 17 -2.33 -5.84 15.87
N PRO A 18 -3.02 -4.79 16.36
CA PRO A 18 -2.60 -4.01 17.52
C PRO A 18 -2.32 -4.86 18.76
N GLU A 19 -3.08 -5.94 18.98
CA GLU A 19 -2.96 -6.83 20.14
C GLU A 19 -1.60 -7.55 20.19
N ALA A 20 -0.95 -7.74 19.05
CA ALA A 20 0.38 -8.34 18.99
C ALA A 20 1.49 -7.35 19.36
N LEU A 21 1.28 -6.05 19.15
CA LEU A 21 2.26 -4.98 19.41
C LEU A 21 1.59 -3.72 20.02
N PRO A 22 0.94 -3.81 21.19
CA PRO A 22 0.07 -2.75 21.71
C PRO A 22 0.84 -1.47 22.03
N ASP A 23 2.05 -1.58 22.60
CA ASP A 23 2.87 -0.42 22.97
C ASP A 23 3.31 0.41 21.75
N GLU A 24 3.57 -0.24 20.62
CA GLU A 24 3.97 0.47 19.40
C GLU A 24 2.75 1.07 18.69
N TYR A 25 1.61 0.38 18.73
CA TYR A 25 0.36 0.91 18.18
C TYR A 25 -0.07 2.19 18.90
N VAL A 26 0.02 2.25 20.23
CA VAL A 26 -0.27 3.46 21.01
C VAL A 26 0.68 4.62 20.68
N LYS A 27 1.91 4.34 20.23
CA LYS A 27 2.85 5.34 19.72
C LYS A 27 2.55 5.79 18.29
N GLY A 28 1.46 5.30 17.68
CA GLY A 28 1.07 5.61 16.31
C GLY A 28 1.90 4.90 15.25
N LYS A 29 2.62 3.83 15.60
CA LYS A 29 3.38 3.03 14.63
C LYS A 29 2.55 1.86 14.13
N ILE A 30 2.70 1.58 12.85
CA ILE A 30 2.04 0.46 12.18
C ILE A 30 3.12 -0.46 11.62
N TYR A 31 2.95 -1.76 11.79
CA TYR A 31 3.88 -2.78 11.29
C TYR A 31 3.17 -3.61 10.24
N ALA A 32 3.85 -3.89 9.14
CA ALA A 32 3.41 -4.83 8.13
C ALA A 32 4.40 -5.99 8.07
N SER A 33 3.88 -7.21 8.11
CA SER A 33 4.69 -8.44 8.01
C SER A 33 5.19 -8.67 6.59
N ASN A 34 4.39 -8.27 5.60
CA ASN A 34 4.74 -8.26 4.21
C ASN A 34 4.09 -7.07 3.51
N VAL A 35 4.67 -6.67 2.38
CA VAL A 35 4.08 -5.70 1.46
C VAL A 35 4.33 -6.18 0.04
N SER A 36 3.25 -6.31 -0.74
CA SER A 36 3.29 -6.53 -2.18
C SER A 36 2.86 -5.26 -2.88
N HIS A 37 3.55 -4.84 -3.94
CA HIS A 37 3.29 -3.56 -4.58
C HIS A 37 3.45 -3.60 -6.09
N ALA A 38 2.80 -2.64 -6.76
CA ALA A 38 2.93 -2.40 -8.19
C ALA A 38 2.76 -0.90 -8.51
N PRO A 39 3.35 -0.41 -9.62
CA PRO A 39 3.07 0.93 -10.10
C PRO A 39 1.58 1.11 -10.45
N MET A 40 1.01 2.26 -10.08
CA MET A 40 -0.33 2.67 -10.48
C MET A 40 -0.36 4.20 -10.55
N SER A 41 0.01 4.77 -11.70
CA SER A 41 0.22 6.22 -11.83
C SER A 41 -1.03 7.07 -11.56
N LYS A 42 -2.22 6.51 -11.81
CA LYS A 42 -3.52 7.15 -11.54
C LYS A 42 -4.36 6.28 -10.63
N TYR A 43 -5.00 6.91 -9.65
CA TYR A 43 -5.97 6.24 -8.81
C TYR A 43 -7.12 5.67 -9.64
N SER A 44 -7.45 4.41 -9.34
CA SER A 44 -8.70 3.77 -9.71
C SER A 44 -9.24 3.17 -8.43
N ASN A 45 -10.52 3.41 -8.11
CA ASN A 45 -11.16 2.88 -6.90
C ASN A 45 -11.42 1.37 -6.95
N LEU A 46 -11.16 0.73 -8.09
CA LEU A 46 -11.44 -0.67 -8.33
C LEU A 46 -10.47 -1.25 -9.35
N ILE A 47 -9.99 -2.47 -9.10
CA ILE A 47 -9.25 -3.28 -10.07
C ILE A 47 -10.07 -4.53 -10.34
N ARG A 48 -10.25 -4.84 -11.62
CA ARG A 48 -10.91 -6.07 -12.05
C ARG A 48 -9.88 -7.13 -12.41
N VAL A 49 -9.96 -8.29 -11.76
CA VAL A 49 -9.12 -9.46 -12.03
C VAL A 49 -10.05 -10.62 -12.37
N GLY A 50 -10.22 -10.92 -13.65
CA GLY A 50 -11.24 -11.86 -14.12
C GLY A 50 -12.65 -11.41 -13.70
N ASN A 51 -13.33 -12.24 -12.92
CA ASN A 51 -14.68 -11.95 -12.39
C ASN A 51 -14.66 -11.33 -10.97
N MET A 52 -13.47 -11.05 -10.42
CA MET A 52 -13.30 -10.46 -9.11
C MET A 52 -13.08 -8.96 -9.22
N GLU A 53 -13.78 -8.20 -8.39
CA GLU A 53 -13.56 -6.78 -8.20
C GLU A 53 -12.87 -6.55 -6.86
N VAL A 54 -11.67 -5.97 -6.90
CA VAL A 54 -10.89 -5.65 -5.70
C VAL A 54 -10.98 -4.15 -5.45
N PRO A 55 -11.48 -3.71 -4.28
CA PRO A 55 -11.53 -2.30 -3.95
C PRO A 55 -10.10 -1.77 -3.74
N VAL A 56 -9.89 -0.55 -4.23
CA VAL A 56 -8.66 0.22 -3.96
C VAL A 56 -9.06 1.43 -3.13
N ILE A 57 -8.39 1.60 -2.00
CA ILE A 57 -8.62 2.71 -1.08
C ILE A 57 -7.52 3.75 -1.31
N ASP A 58 -7.91 4.99 -1.60
CA ASP A 58 -6.99 6.12 -1.57
C ASP A 58 -6.60 6.41 -0.12
N VAL A 59 -5.33 6.16 0.21
CA VAL A 59 -4.76 6.37 1.55
C VAL A 59 -3.86 7.60 1.62
N SER A 60 -3.90 8.49 0.63
CA SER A 60 -3.05 9.68 0.55
C SER A 60 -3.21 10.64 1.74
N SER A 61 -4.33 10.56 2.48
CA SER A 61 -4.59 11.34 3.69
C SER A 61 -3.96 10.73 4.96
N ASN A 62 -3.59 9.45 4.94
CA ASN A 62 -2.90 8.79 6.04
C ASN A 62 -1.39 8.97 5.87
N ILE A 63 -0.78 9.76 6.76
CA ILE A 63 0.64 10.13 6.67
C ILE A 63 1.54 8.89 6.63
N ALA A 64 1.33 7.91 7.52
CA ALA A 64 2.18 6.72 7.58
C ALA A 64 2.09 5.86 6.30
N LEU A 65 0.89 5.71 5.75
CA LEU A 65 0.68 4.92 4.54
C LEU A 65 1.13 5.64 3.26
N ARG A 66 0.99 6.97 3.21
CA ARG A 66 1.54 7.81 2.14
C ARG A 66 3.06 7.74 2.15
N ASP A 67 3.69 7.86 3.30
CA ASP A 67 5.15 7.80 3.44
C ASP A 67 5.68 6.40 3.05
N LEU A 68 4.96 5.33 3.40
CA LEU A 68 5.27 3.97 2.91
C LEU A 68 5.18 3.89 1.38
N ALA A 69 4.11 4.40 0.78
CA ALA A 69 3.94 4.39 -0.67
C ALA A 69 5.03 5.19 -1.39
N GLN A 70 5.42 6.35 -0.84
CA GLN A 70 6.54 7.13 -1.32
C GLN A 70 7.85 6.35 -1.26
N TRP A 71 8.13 5.71 -0.12
CA TRP A 71 9.34 4.89 0.04
C TRP A 71 9.37 3.72 -0.96
N ILE A 72 8.24 3.04 -1.18
CA ILE A 72 8.13 1.97 -2.19
C ILE A 72 8.44 2.52 -3.59
N ARG A 73 7.84 3.67 -3.96
CA ARG A 73 8.05 4.32 -5.25
C ARG A 73 9.54 4.57 -5.48
N GLU A 74 10.22 5.13 -4.49
CA GLU A 74 11.62 5.57 -4.61
C GLU A 74 12.62 4.41 -4.64
N ASN A 75 12.29 3.28 -4.01
CA ASN A 75 13.25 2.20 -3.78
C ASN A 75 12.95 0.91 -4.54
N HIS A 76 11.72 0.72 -5.04
CA HIS A 76 11.26 -0.57 -5.54
C HIS A 76 10.38 -0.50 -6.81
N GLN A 77 10.45 0.60 -7.58
CA GLN A 77 9.90 0.60 -8.94
C GLN A 77 10.78 -0.28 -9.84
N SER A 78 10.20 -1.37 -10.34
CA SER A 78 10.84 -2.24 -11.32
C SER A 78 11.25 -1.45 -12.56
N ALA A 79 12.50 -1.60 -12.98
CA ALA A 79 13.07 -1.00 -14.19
C ALA A 79 12.49 -1.61 -15.49
N SER A 80 11.17 -1.54 -15.71
CA SER A 80 10.54 -2.03 -16.94
C SER A 80 10.34 -0.97 -18.03
N ASP A 81 10.82 0.26 -17.84
CA ASP A 81 10.77 1.34 -18.85
C ASP A 81 12.16 1.65 -19.45
N LYS A 82 12.95 0.60 -19.71
CA LYS A 82 14.09 0.67 -20.65
C LYS A 82 13.99 -0.51 -21.63
N SER A 83 13.13 -0.39 -22.62
CA SER A 83 13.17 -1.18 -23.86
C SER A 83 12.69 -0.34 -25.02
#